data_AF-A0A8T5QVM2-F1
#
_entry.id   AF-A0A8T5QVM2-F1
#
_cell.length_a   1.000
_cell.length_b   1.000
_cell.length_c   1.000
_cell.angle_alpha   90.00
_cell.angle_beta   90.00
_cell.angle_gamma   90.00
#
_symmetry.space_group_name_H-M   'P 1'
#
loop_
_entity.id
_entity.type
_entity.pdbx_description
1 polymer ?
#
loop_
_entity_poly.entity_id
_entity_poly.type
_entity_poly.pdbx_seq_one_letter_code
_entity_poly.pdbx_strand_id
1 'polypeptide(L)'
;MFVCSQGINRSYLASKIAKEISQKRDLEINVNNCGIEYVLDFVKEGSDFFNYDKYFVMEEDMVSDLKKIGILEEKIICLNIKDDFLKDNILLRKILEEKLTNYF
;
A
#
# COMPACT_ATOMS: atom_id res chain seq x y z
N MET A 1 5.04 2.70 1.27
CA MET A 1 4.33 2.60 -0.03
C MET A 1 3.14 1.66 0.11
N PHE A 2 1.96 2.02 -0.39
CA PHE A 2 0.79 1.13 -0.49
C PHE A 2 0.59 0.68 -1.95
N VAL A 3 0.36 -0.61 -2.19
CA VAL A 3 0.28 -1.16 -3.54
C VAL A 3 -1.00 -2.00 -3.71
N CYS A 4 -1.78 -1.71 -4.74
CA CYS A 4 -2.88 -2.56 -5.22
C CYS A 4 -2.75 -2.75 -6.74
N SER A 5 -3.73 -3.34 -7.43
CA SER A 5 -3.63 -3.55 -8.89
C SER A 5 -3.39 -2.23 -9.66
N GLN A 6 -4.34 -1.28 -9.58
CA GLN A 6 -4.28 -0.02 -10.36
C GLN A 6 -3.90 1.23 -9.55
N GLY A 7 -3.74 1.14 -8.24
CA GLY A 7 -3.35 2.29 -7.41
C GLY A 7 -4.47 3.28 -7.06
N ILE A 8 -5.71 3.04 -7.49
CA ILE A 8 -6.81 4.04 -7.44
C ILE A 8 -7.80 3.89 -6.28
N ASN A 9 -8.04 2.67 -5.79
CA ASN A 9 -9.03 2.43 -4.73
C ASN A 9 -8.37 2.01 -3.41
N ARG A 10 -8.03 0.72 -3.27
CA ARG A 10 -7.57 0.11 -2.02
C ARG A 10 -6.29 0.76 -1.48
N SER A 11 -5.26 0.89 -2.32
CA SER A 11 -4.00 1.51 -1.90
C SER A 11 -4.11 3.02 -1.69
N TYR A 12 -4.95 3.72 -2.45
CA TYR A 12 -5.23 5.14 -2.25
C TYR A 12 -5.95 5.40 -0.92
N LEU A 13 -6.99 4.60 -0.62
CA LEU A 13 -7.71 4.73 0.64
C LEU A 13 -6.82 4.36 1.83
N ALA A 14 -6.02 3.29 1.71
CA ALA A 14 -5.05 2.91 2.72
C ALA A 14 -4.02 4.01 2.99
N SER A 15 -3.54 4.68 1.94
CA SER A 15 -2.57 5.78 2.08
C SER A 15 -3.16 6.98 2.81
N LYS A 16 -4.43 7.32 2.56
CA LYS A 16 -5.16 8.34 3.32
C LYS A 16 -5.33 7.97 4.79
N ILE A 17 -5.80 6.76 5.07
CA ILE A 17 -6.02 6.28 6.44
C ILE A 17 -4.70 6.27 7.22
N ALA A 18 -3.61 5.80 6.63
CA ALA A 18 -2.29 5.83 7.26
C ALA A 18 -1.84 7.25 7.62
N LYS A 19 -2.05 8.23 6.73
CA LYS A 19 -1.79 9.65 7.02
C LYS A 19 -2.64 10.16 8.18
N GLU A 20 -3.93 9.84 8.21
CA GLU A 20 -4.83 10.24 9.30
C GLU A 20 -4.44 9.63 10.64
N ILE A 21 -4.09 8.33 10.70
CA ILE A 21 -3.63 7.67 11.92
C ILE A 21 -2.34 8.30 12.42
N SER A 22 -1.40 8.57 11.51
CA SER A 22 -0.09 9.12 11.86
C SER A 22 -0.17 10.54 12.38
N GLN A 23 -1.03 11.38 11.79
CA GLN A 23 -1.32 12.71 12.30
C GLN A 23 -1.91 12.68 13.72
N LYS A 24 -2.81 11.73 14.01
CA LYS A 24 -3.38 11.57 15.35
C LYS A 24 -2.36 11.09 16.40
N ARG A 25 -1.29 10.44 15.96
CA ARG A 25 -0.23 9.87 16.81
C ARG A 25 1.06 10.69 16.81
N ASP A 26 1.08 11.84 16.15
CA ASP A 26 2.26 12.70 15.99
C ASP A 26 3.47 11.94 15.39
N LEU A 27 3.19 11.10 14.38
CA LEU A 27 4.21 10.33 13.66
C LEU A 27 4.59 11.03 12.36
N GLU A 28 5.88 11.23 12.16
CA GLU A 28 6.44 11.72 10.91
C GLU A 28 6.68 10.54 9.95
N ILE A 29 5.77 10.33 9.01
CA ILE A 29 5.89 9.29 7.99
C ILE A 29 5.66 9.83 6.58
N ASN A 30 6.39 9.28 5.61
CA ASN A 30 6.13 9.51 4.20
C ASN A 30 5.24 8.40 3.64
N VAL A 31 4.04 8.76 3.19
CA VAL A 31 3.04 7.82 2.68
C VAL A 31 2.65 8.15 1.25
N ASN A 32 2.74 7.13 0.41
CA ASN A 32 2.34 7.17 -1.00
C ASN A 32 1.68 5.85 -1.41
N ASN A 33 1.04 5.83 -2.58
CA ASN A 33 0.42 4.66 -3.16
C ASN A 33 0.77 4.48 -4.64
N CYS A 34 0.71 3.23 -5.10
CA CYS A 34 1.00 2.86 -6.49
C CYS A 34 0.09 1.69 -6.91
N GLY A 35 -0.08 1.53 -8.23
CA GLY A 35 -0.62 0.32 -8.85
C GLY A 35 0.52 -0.60 -9.28
N ILE A 36 0.46 -1.89 -8.94
CA ILE A 36 1.46 -2.88 -9.33
C ILE A 36 1.69 -2.91 -10.85
N GLU A 37 0.61 -2.68 -11.62
CA GLU A 37 0.63 -2.60 -13.08
C GLU A 37 1.54 -1.48 -13.62
N TYR A 38 1.74 -0.42 -12.83
CA TYR A 38 2.50 0.77 -13.23
C TYR A 38 3.87 0.84 -12.56
N VAL A 39 4.23 -0.11 -11.69
CA VAL A 39 5.49 -0.02 -10.93
C VAL A 39 6.71 0.06 -11.83
N LEU A 40 6.74 -0.69 -12.93
CA LEU A 40 7.87 -0.62 -13.87
C LEU A 40 7.98 0.74 -14.56
N ASP A 41 6.86 1.41 -14.81
CA ASP A 41 6.85 2.74 -15.42
C ASP A 41 7.32 3.78 -14.40
N PHE A 42 6.83 3.72 -13.16
CA PHE A 42 7.33 4.52 -12.04
C PHE A 42 8.85 4.37 -11.86
N VAL A 43 9.35 3.13 -11.92
CA VAL A 43 10.80 2.87 -11.77
C VAL A 43 11.60 3.48 -12.93
N LYS A 44 11.13 3.33 -14.17
CA LYS A 44 11.81 3.91 -15.35
C LYS A 44 11.82 5.43 -15.31
N GLU A 45 10.78 6.05 -14.78
CA GLU A 45 10.67 7.50 -14.62
C GLU A 45 11.57 8.06 -13.49
N GLY A 46 12.35 7.21 -12.82
CA GLY A 46 13.26 7.62 -11.75
C GLY A 46 12.55 7.92 -10.44
N SER A 47 11.37 7.33 -10.21
CA SER A 47 10.68 7.50 -8.94
C SER A 47 11.46 6.89 -7.77
N ASP A 48 11.22 7.43 -6.57
CA ASP A 48 11.72 6.92 -5.30
C ASP A 48 11.06 5.59 -4.87
N PHE A 49 10.49 4.81 -5.81
CA PHE A 49 9.73 3.61 -5.50
C PHE A 49 10.52 2.64 -4.63
N PHE A 50 11.82 2.47 -4.84
CA PHE A 50 12.69 1.57 -4.07
C PHE A 50 13.10 2.10 -2.69
N ASN A 51 12.91 3.40 -2.42
CA ASN A 51 13.41 4.08 -1.23
C ASN A 51 12.47 3.93 -0.02
N TYR A 52 11.29 3.33 -0.18
CA TYR A 52 10.37 3.13 0.93
C TYR A 52 10.85 2.01 1.88
N ASP A 53 10.66 2.23 3.18
CA ASP A 53 11.01 1.26 4.24
C ASP A 53 10.08 0.04 4.23
N LYS A 54 8.80 0.28 3.95
CA LYS A 54 7.74 -0.73 3.94
C LYS A 54 6.81 -0.59 2.74
N TYR A 55 6.41 -1.74 2.18
CA TYR A 55 5.47 -1.90 1.08
C TYR A 55 4.28 -2.69 1.58
N PHE A 56 3.15 -2.01 1.76
CA PHE A 56 1.89 -2.64 2.13
C PHE A 56 1.14 -3.03 0.86
N VAL A 57 1.09 -4.33 0.57
CA VAL A 57 0.36 -4.86 -0.60
C VAL A 57 -1.02 -5.34 -0.21
N MET A 58 -1.98 -5.27 -1.13
CA MET A 58 -3.34 -5.72 -0.84
C MET A 58 -3.50 -7.23 -0.92
N GLU A 59 -2.80 -7.89 -1.84
CA GLU A 59 -2.97 -9.32 -2.12
C GLU A 59 -1.62 -10.04 -2.22
N GLU A 60 -1.64 -11.36 -2.05
CA GLU A 60 -0.44 -12.20 -1.93
C GLU A 60 0.34 -12.32 -3.25
N ASP A 61 -0.35 -12.29 -4.38
CA ASP A 61 0.26 -12.28 -5.71
C ASP A 61 1.17 -11.07 -5.90
N MET A 62 0.78 -9.91 -5.37
CA MET A 62 1.58 -8.68 -5.40
C MET A 62 2.89 -8.81 -4.59
N VAL A 63 2.94 -9.66 -3.57
CA VAL A 63 4.20 -9.96 -2.85
C VAL A 63 5.20 -10.56 -3.83
N SER A 64 4.75 -11.55 -4.60
CA SER A 64 5.59 -12.21 -5.60
C SER A 64 6.04 -11.23 -6.70
N ASP A 65 5.16 -10.33 -7.12
CA ASP A 65 5.50 -9.33 -8.15
C ASP A 65 6.50 -8.28 -7.66
N LEU A 66 6.36 -7.79 -6.43
CA LEU A 66 7.36 -6.89 -5.83
C LEU A 66 8.72 -7.58 -5.65
N LYS A 67 8.75 -8.86 -5.31
CA LYS A 67 10.00 -9.63 -5.22
C LYS A 67 10.71 -9.75 -6.57
N LYS A 68 9.97 -9.95 -7.66
CA LYS A 68 10.56 -10.06 -9.02
C LYS A 68 11.30 -8.80 -9.46
N ILE A 69 10.90 -7.64 -8.95
CA ILE A 69 11.53 -6.35 -9.26
C ILE A 69 12.58 -5.94 -8.22
N GLY A 70 12.90 -6.81 -7.26
CA GLY A 70 13.99 -6.61 -6.30
C GLY A 70 13.59 -6.01 -4.95
N ILE A 71 12.31 -5.93 -4.61
CA ILE A 71 11.90 -5.58 -3.25
C ILE A 71 12.16 -6.76 -2.32
N LEU A 72 12.88 -6.49 -1.22
CA LEU A 72 13.18 -7.48 -0.19
C LEU A 72 11.91 -7.88 0.57
N GLU A 73 11.77 -9.17 0.86
CA GLU A 73 10.55 -9.75 1.45
C GLU A 73 10.23 -9.16 2.82
N GLU A 74 11.23 -8.87 3.64
CA GLU A 74 11.07 -8.25 4.97
C GLU A 74 10.54 -6.80 4.92
N LYS A 75 10.56 -6.18 3.75
CA LYS A 75 9.94 -4.86 3.52
C LYS A 75 8.47 -4.98 3.11
N ILE A 76 7.99 -6.16 2.73
CA ILE A 76 6.64 -6.35 2.20
C ILE A 76 5.70 -6.82 3.31
N ILE A 77 4.53 -6.19 3.41
CA ILE A 77 3.46 -6.55 4.35
C ILE A 77 2.20 -6.77 3.53
N CYS A 78 1.69 -8.00 3.51
CA CYS A 78 0.43 -8.33 2.84
C CYS A 78 -0.77 -8.08 3.75
N LEU A 79 -1.67 -7.18 3.35
CA LEU A 79 -2.88 -6.86 4.10
C LEU A 79 -4.00 -7.89 3.87
N ASN A 80 -3.91 -8.73 2.84
CA ASN A 80 -4.90 -9.74 2.48
C ASN A 80 -6.32 -9.16 2.32
N ILE A 81 -6.45 -8.14 1.46
CA ILE A 81 -7.68 -7.42 1.12
C ILE A 81 -7.94 -7.59 -0.39
N LYS A 82 -8.90 -8.44 -0.74
CA LYS A 82 -9.29 -8.72 -2.14
C LYS A 82 -9.81 -7.48 -2.88
N ASP A 83 -9.81 -7.51 -4.21
CA ASP A 83 -10.37 -6.41 -5.03
C ASP A 83 -11.90 -6.35 -5.14
N ASP A 84 -12.60 -7.08 -4.29
CA ASP A 84 -14.06 -7.15 -4.31
C ASP A 84 -14.71 -5.84 -3.78
N PHE A 85 -13.91 -4.97 -3.16
CA PHE A 85 -14.37 -3.75 -2.48
C PHE A 85 -14.60 -2.53 -3.40
N LEU A 86 -14.60 -2.70 -4.73
CA LEU A 86 -15.02 -1.61 -5.64
C LEU A 86 -16.45 -1.10 -5.37
N LYS A 87 -17.26 -1.84 -4.59
CA LYS A 87 -18.67 -1.54 -4.34
C LYS A 87 -19.00 -1.01 -2.94
N ASP A 88 -18.11 -1.11 -1.95
CA ASP A 88 -18.37 -0.63 -0.57
C ASP A 88 -17.12 -0.05 0.11
N ASN A 89 -16.98 1.28 -0.01
CA ASN A 89 -15.88 2.03 0.61
C ASN A 89 -15.98 2.10 2.14
N ILE A 90 -17.17 1.92 2.74
CA ILE A 90 -17.34 1.99 4.20
C ILE A 90 -16.75 0.74 4.84
N LEU A 91 -17.08 -0.43 4.30
CA LEU A 91 -16.54 -1.70 4.78
C LEU A 91 -15.02 -1.76 4.57
N LEU A 92 -14.55 -1.37 3.39
CA LEU A 92 -13.12 -1.32 3.08
C LEU A 92 -12.37 -0.40 4.06
N ARG A 93 -12.91 0.78 4.35
CA ARG A 93 -12.31 1.72 5.31
C ARG A 93 -12.19 1.09 6.70
N LYS A 94 -13.24 0.44 7.20
CA LYS A 94 -13.21 -0.21 8.52
C LYS A 94 -12.12 -1.29 8.60
N ILE A 95 -12.01 -2.14 7.58
CA ILE A 95 -10.99 -3.19 7.51
C ILE A 95 -9.58 -2.60 7.47
N LEU A 96 -9.39 -1.53 6.68
CA LEU A 96 -8.10 -0.84 6.59
C LEU A 96 -7.73 -0.15 7.91
N GLU A 97 -8.65 0.54 8.56
CA GLU A 97 -8.42 1.17 9.87
C GLU A 97 -7.98 0.13 10.92
N GLU A 98 -8.68 -1.00 11.00
CA GLU A 98 -8.34 -2.09 11.92
C GLU A 98 -6.93 -2.66 11.65
N LYS A 99 -6.62 -2.96 10.39
CA LYS A 99 -5.32 -3.54 10.02
C LYS A 99 -4.17 -2.55 10.20
N LEU A 100 -4.35 -1.28 9.85
CA LEU A 100 -3.28 -0.28 9.84
C LEU A 100 -2.95 0.28 11.23
N THR A 101 -3.89 0.26 12.16
CA THR A 101 -3.71 0.75 13.56
C THR A 101 -2.56 0.05 14.31
N ASN A 102 -2.16 -1.15 13.87
CA ASN A 102 -1.06 -1.91 14.46
C ASN A 102 0.32 -1.56 13.87
N TYR A 103 0.37 -0.81 12.76
CA TYR A 103 1.60 -0.46 12.06
C TYR A 103 2.02 0.99 12.23
N PHE A 104 1.07 1.87 12.56
CA PHE A 104 1.24 3.29 12.87
C PHE A 104 0.55 3.53 14.20
#